data_AF-A0AAU6KJZ7-F1
#
_entry.id   AF-A0AAU6KJZ7-F1
#
_cell.length_a   1.000
_cell.length_b   1.000
_cell.length_c   1.000
_cell.angle_alpha   90.00
_cell.angle_beta   90.00
_cell.angle_gamma   90.00
#
_symmetry.space_group_name_H-M   'P 1'
#
loop_
_entity.id
_entity.type
_entity.pdbx_description
1 polymer ?
#
loop_
_entity_poly.entity_id
_entity_poly.type
_entity_poly.pdbx_seq_one_letter_code
_entity_poly.pdbx_strand_id
1 'polypeptide(L)'
;MPRPINAEKRAELLQQVVHSLQQHGLAQMSLSPLAESIGTTKRMLLYYFGSRENLLTQALAANRPDAHAMFDDVHDTAGLRRAAHTLWEAMTVGEQSVAIRMLLQLLSLATTDPEQYGNLAAETVEVMVAPIAAAYVRLGHPPQRARARATLLVSGLRGLCQDRLVTHDIARTDAAAHLLIEGAVDATD
;
A
#
# COMPACT_ATOMS: atom_id res chain seq x y z
N MET A 1 -8.90 2.25 -37.33
CA MET A 1 -9.25 2.14 -35.89
C MET A 1 -7.99 1.74 -35.13
N PRO A 2 -7.65 2.37 -33.99
CA PRO A 2 -6.53 1.91 -33.18
C PRO A 2 -6.79 0.48 -32.71
N ARG A 3 -5.78 -0.39 -32.83
CA ARG A 3 -5.86 -1.79 -32.39
C ARG A 3 -6.15 -1.81 -30.87
N PRO A 4 -7.12 -2.60 -30.39
CA PRO A 4 -7.42 -2.68 -28.96
C PRO A 4 -6.18 -3.11 -28.18
N ILE A 5 -6.00 -2.50 -27.00
CA ILE A 5 -4.89 -2.80 -26.10
C ILE A 5 -4.94 -4.30 -25.75
N ASN A 6 -3.82 -5.00 -25.93
CA ASN A 6 -3.71 -6.39 -25.52
C ASN A 6 -3.63 -6.46 -23.98
N ALA A 7 -4.71 -6.92 -23.35
CA ALA A 7 -4.83 -7.00 -21.90
C ALA A 7 -3.82 -7.98 -21.27
N GLU A 8 -3.55 -9.12 -21.91
CA GLU A 8 -2.56 -10.10 -21.45
C GLU A 8 -1.17 -9.48 -21.44
N LYS A 9 -0.78 -8.80 -22.53
CA LYS A 9 0.53 -8.15 -22.61
C LYS A 9 0.68 -7.02 -21.60
N ARG A 10 -0.41 -6.28 -21.36
CA ARG A 10 -0.44 -5.22 -20.34
C ARG A 10 -0.22 -5.79 -18.93
N ALA A 11 -0.86 -6.92 -18.61
CA ALA A 11 -0.70 -7.59 -17.32
C ALA A 11 0.74 -8.13 -17.14
N GLU A 12 1.30 -8.77 -18.17
CA GLU A 12 2.68 -9.26 -18.18
C GLU A 12 3.69 -8.12 -17.93
N LEU A 13 3.53 -7.00 -18.63
CA LEU A 13 4.39 -5.82 -18.44
C LEU A 13 4.25 -5.23 -17.04
N LEU A 14 3.04 -5.19 -16.48
CA LEU A 14 2.83 -4.69 -15.12
C LEU A 14 3.52 -5.56 -14.08
N GLN A 15 3.44 -6.88 -14.22
CA GLN A 15 4.15 -7.82 -13.33
C GLN A 15 5.67 -7.65 -13.42
N GLN A 16 6.22 -7.50 -14.63
CA GLN A 16 7.66 -7.25 -14.82
C GLN A 16 8.09 -5.92 -14.21
N VAL A 17 7.28 -4.86 -14.37
CA VAL A 17 7.54 -3.55 -13.73
C VAL A 17 7.54 -3.67 -12.21
N VAL A 18 6.52 -4.32 -11.63
CA VAL A 18 6.47 -4.59 -10.19
C VAL A 18 7.76 -5.27 -9.75
N HIS A 19 8.14 -6.38 -10.39
CA HIS A 19 9.35 -7.11 -10.03
C HIS A 19 10.61 -6.23 -10.12
N SER A 20 10.75 -5.44 -11.17
CA SER A 20 11.90 -4.52 -11.31
C SER A 20 11.92 -3.44 -10.22
N LEU A 21 10.77 -2.88 -9.83
CA LEU A 21 10.67 -1.88 -8.76
C LEU A 21 10.94 -2.45 -7.38
N GLN A 22 10.57 -3.71 -7.17
CA GLN A 22 10.87 -4.46 -5.95
C GLN A 22 12.39 -4.67 -5.74
N GLN A 23 13.14 -4.87 -6.83
CA GLN A 23 14.60 -5.08 -6.77
C GLN A 23 15.39 -3.76 -6.70
N HIS A 24 14.97 -2.73 -7.44
CA HIS A 24 15.76 -1.50 -7.63
C HIS A 24 15.22 -0.27 -6.88
N GLY A 25 14.01 -0.35 -6.32
CA GLY A 25 13.35 0.76 -5.63
C GLY A 25 12.75 1.82 -6.57
N LEU A 26 12.06 2.80 -5.97
CA LEU A 26 11.37 3.89 -6.68
C LEU A 26 12.28 5.10 -6.95
N ALA A 27 13.26 5.35 -6.09
CA ALA A 27 14.04 6.60 -6.08
C ALA A 27 14.88 6.83 -7.35
N GLN A 28 15.28 5.76 -8.04
CA GLN A 28 16.07 5.84 -9.29
C GLN A 28 15.21 5.64 -10.54
N MET A 29 13.89 5.56 -10.41
CA MET A 29 13.04 5.13 -11.51
C MET A 29 12.83 6.24 -12.55
N SER A 30 13.50 6.09 -13.69
CA SER A 30 13.09 6.69 -14.95
C SER A 30 12.53 5.63 -15.89
N LEU A 31 11.62 6.02 -16.81
CA LEU A 31 10.95 5.06 -17.68
C LEU A 31 11.87 4.35 -18.66
N SER A 32 12.99 4.96 -19.06
CA SER A 32 13.91 4.32 -20.03
C SER A 32 14.71 3.17 -19.39
N PRO A 33 15.41 3.35 -18.26
CA PRO A 33 16.09 2.25 -17.57
C PRO A 33 15.13 1.16 -17.09
N LEU A 34 13.93 1.53 -16.63
CA LEU A 34 12.90 0.54 -16.27
C LEU A 34 12.45 -0.28 -17.48
N ALA A 35 12.27 0.36 -18.64
CA ALA A 35 11.88 -0.36 -19.83
C ALA A 35 13.00 -1.31 -20.30
N GLU A 36 14.25 -0.85 -20.26
CA GLU A 36 15.42 -1.65 -20.61
C GLU A 36 15.58 -2.85 -19.68
N SER A 37 15.40 -2.67 -18.36
CA SER A 37 15.54 -3.76 -17.38
C SER A 37 14.53 -4.90 -17.56
N ILE A 38 13.37 -4.61 -18.17
CA ILE A 38 12.33 -5.61 -18.46
C ILE A 38 12.24 -5.97 -19.95
N GLY A 39 13.23 -5.56 -20.77
CA GLY A 39 13.30 -5.92 -22.18
C GLY A 39 12.22 -5.29 -23.06
N THR A 40 11.74 -4.09 -22.71
CA THR A 40 10.77 -3.31 -23.50
C THR A 40 11.31 -1.91 -23.83
N THR A 41 10.45 -1.02 -24.34
CA THR A 41 10.81 0.38 -24.61
C THR A 41 9.93 1.35 -23.82
N LYS A 42 10.46 2.53 -23.49
CA LYS A 42 9.68 3.62 -22.87
C LYS A 42 8.37 3.89 -23.62
N ARG A 43 8.41 3.87 -24.96
CA ARG A 43 7.23 4.05 -25.81
C ARG A 43 6.18 2.96 -25.58
N MET A 44 6.60 1.71 -25.39
CA MET A 44 5.67 0.61 -25.08
C MET A 44 5.03 0.77 -23.70
N LEU A 45 5.81 1.18 -22.68
CA LEU A 45 5.23 1.48 -21.37
C LEU A 45 4.22 2.63 -21.45
N LEU A 46 4.55 3.73 -22.13
CA LEU A 46 3.61 4.84 -22.32
C LEU A 46 2.38 4.45 -23.15
N TYR A 47 2.52 3.54 -24.12
CA TYR A 47 1.38 3.03 -24.88
C TYR A 47 0.38 2.27 -24.00
N TYR A 48 0.86 1.42 -23.07
CA TYR A 48 0.00 0.61 -22.20
C TYR A 48 -0.51 1.33 -20.95
N PHE A 49 0.28 2.27 -20.42
CA PHE A 49 0.04 2.89 -19.12
C PHE A 49 -0.14 4.41 -19.19
N GLY A 50 0.05 5.05 -20.35
CA GLY A 50 -0.20 6.47 -20.57
C GLY A 50 0.86 7.41 -19.98
N SER A 51 1.18 7.26 -18.69
CA SER A 51 2.17 8.09 -17.99
C SER A 51 2.99 7.27 -16.99
N ARG A 52 4.12 7.86 -16.54
CA ARG A 52 4.95 7.31 -15.47
C ARG A 52 4.16 7.19 -14.16
N GLU A 53 3.39 8.23 -13.83
CA GLU A 53 2.57 8.28 -12.63
C GLU A 53 1.52 7.17 -12.63
N ASN A 54 0.77 7.01 -13.73
CA ASN A 54 -0.24 5.96 -13.83
C ASN A 54 0.38 4.54 -13.79
N LEU A 55 1.57 4.36 -14.37
CA LEU A 55 2.31 3.10 -14.22
C LEU A 55 2.65 2.82 -12.75
N LEU A 56 3.14 3.83 -12.02
CA LEU A 56 3.45 3.71 -10.59
C LEU A 56 2.21 3.42 -9.76
N THR A 57 1.10 4.14 -10.01
CA THR A 57 -0.20 3.88 -9.36
C THR A 57 -0.60 2.43 -9.51
N GLN A 58 -0.54 1.90 -10.73
CA GLN A 58 -0.94 0.53 -10.99
C GLN A 58 0.03 -0.50 -10.40
N ALA A 59 1.34 -0.23 -10.42
CA ALA A 59 2.33 -1.12 -9.83
C ALA A 59 2.14 -1.23 -8.31
N LEU A 60 1.87 -0.10 -7.63
CA LEU A 60 1.56 -0.07 -6.21
C LEU A 60 0.22 -0.74 -5.90
N ALA A 61 -0.80 -0.52 -6.74
CA ALA A 61 -2.11 -1.14 -6.57
C ALA A 61 -2.09 -2.66 -6.77
N ALA A 62 -1.20 -3.20 -7.61
CA ALA A 62 -1.16 -4.62 -7.95
C ALA A 62 -0.80 -5.55 -6.77
N ASN A 63 -0.12 -5.04 -5.74
CA ASN A 63 0.35 -5.85 -4.61
C ASN A 63 0.03 -5.23 -3.25
N ARG A 64 -0.85 -4.22 -3.21
CA ARG A 64 -1.30 -3.67 -1.92
C ARG A 64 -2.29 -4.63 -1.27
N PRO A 65 -2.31 -4.71 0.07
CA PRO A 65 -3.37 -5.41 0.77
C PRO A 65 -4.74 -4.86 0.38
N ASP A 66 -5.70 -5.74 0.11
CA ASP A 66 -7.07 -5.33 -0.19
C ASP A 66 -7.81 -4.98 1.11
N ALA A 67 -7.74 -3.70 1.49
CA ALA A 67 -8.40 -3.19 2.69
C ALA A 67 -9.93 -3.36 2.64
N HIS A 68 -10.55 -3.32 1.45
CA HIS A 68 -11.98 -3.56 1.33
C HIS A 68 -12.32 -5.00 1.65
N ALA A 69 -11.60 -5.95 1.05
CA ALA A 69 -11.79 -7.38 1.32
C ALA A 69 -11.56 -7.73 2.81
N MET A 70 -10.68 -7.02 3.50
CA MET A 70 -10.39 -7.24 4.92
C MET A 70 -11.41 -6.59 5.87
N PHE A 71 -11.90 -5.39 5.54
CA PHE A 71 -12.64 -4.56 6.49
C PHE A 71 -14.12 -4.39 6.19
N ASP A 72 -14.60 -4.57 4.95
CA ASP A 72 -16.00 -4.25 4.58
C ASP A 72 -17.03 -5.09 5.37
N ASP A 73 -16.73 -6.35 5.67
CA ASP A 73 -17.58 -7.27 6.43
C ASP A 73 -17.30 -7.27 7.94
N VAL A 74 -16.58 -6.26 8.45
CA VAL A 74 -16.37 -6.09 9.90
C VAL A 74 -17.62 -5.51 10.55
N HIS A 75 -18.21 -6.27 11.48
CA HIS A 75 -19.45 -5.94 12.20
C HIS A 75 -19.32 -5.95 13.73
N ASP A 76 -18.22 -6.44 14.27
CA ASP A 76 -17.95 -6.44 15.71
C ASP A 76 -16.46 -6.16 16.02
N THR A 77 -16.17 -5.89 17.28
CA THR A 77 -14.80 -5.63 17.78
C THR A 77 -13.87 -6.81 17.52
N ALA A 78 -14.38 -8.04 17.59
CA ALA A 78 -13.60 -9.25 17.33
C ALA A 78 -13.20 -9.35 15.84
N GLY A 79 -14.08 -8.99 14.93
CA GLY A 79 -13.83 -8.90 13.49
C GLY A 79 -12.83 -7.82 13.15
N LEU A 80 -12.93 -6.65 13.79
CA LEU A 80 -11.94 -5.57 13.62
C LEU A 80 -10.54 -6.02 14.06
N ARG A 81 -10.44 -6.70 15.21
CA ARG A 81 -9.18 -7.28 15.70
C ARG A 81 -8.58 -8.24 14.67
N ARG A 82 -9.38 -9.20 14.19
CA ARG A 82 -8.93 -10.18 13.18
C ARG A 82 -8.47 -9.49 11.89
N ALA A 83 -9.25 -8.54 11.36
CA ALA A 83 -8.89 -7.80 10.16
C ALA A 83 -7.59 -7.01 10.32
N ALA A 84 -7.36 -6.40 11.48
CA ALA A 84 -6.13 -5.68 11.78
C ALA A 84 -4.90 -6.60 11.88
N HIS A 85 -5.05 -7.80 12.45
CA HIS A 85 -3.99 -8.82 12.42
C HIS A 85 -3.71 -9.30 10.99
N THR A 86 -4.73 -9.60 10.20
CA THR A 86 -4.58 -9.98 8.79
C THR A 86 -3.84 -8.90 8.00
N LEU A 87 -4.15 -7.62 8.25
CA LEU A 87 -3.44 -6.50 7.65
C LEU A 87 -1.96 -6.48 8.06
N TRP A 88 -1.65 -6.66 9.34
CA TRP A 88 -0.27 -6.71 9.83
C TRP A 88 0.53 -7.86 9.21
N GLU A 89 -0.06 -9.06 9.15
CA GLU A 89 0.55 -10.22 8.50
C GLU A 89 0.80 -9.96 7.02
N ALA A 90 -0.18 -9.39 6.30
CA ALA A 90 -0.03 -9.03 4.89
C ALA A 90 1.08 -7.99 4.67
N MET A 91 1.29 -7.05 5.60
CA MET A 91 2.37 -6.07 5.48
C MET A 91 3.76 -6.64 5.78
N THR A 92 3.85 -7.75 6.52
CA THR A 92 5.13 -8.22 7.08
C THR A 92 5.59 -9.58 6.57
N VAL A 93 4.70 -10.37 5.97
CA VAL A 93 4.99 -11.73 5.49
C VAL A 93 4.71 -11.84 3.99
N GLY A 94 5.53 -12.62 3.28
CA GLY A 94 5.30 -12.97 1.87
C GLY A 94 5.59 -11.84 0.88
N GLU A 95 5.05 -11.98 -0.34
CA GLU A 95 5.26 -11.03 -1.46
C GLU A 95 4.74 -9.61 -1.16
N GLN A 96 3.72 -9.49 -0.33
CA GLN A 96 3.14 -8.20 0.07
C GLN A 96 4.07 -7.37 0.98
N SER A 97 5.03 -8.02 1.65
CA SER A 97 6.13 -7.34 2.35
C SER A 97 7.04 -6.53 1.41
N VAL A 98 6.99 -6.80 0.10
CA VAL A 98 7.74 -6.02 -0.88
C VAL A 98 6.94 -4.80 -1.35
N ALA A 99 5.61 -4.91 -1.41
CA ALA A 99 4.73 -3.78 -1.69
C ALA A 99 4.84 -2.69 -0.63
N ILE A 100 4.95 -3.06 0.66
CA ILE A 100 5.12 -2.07 1.73
C ILE A 100 6.45 -1.29 1.59
N ARG A 101 7.53 -1.92 1.11
CA ARG A 101 8.81 -1.22 0.85
C ARG A 101 8.67 -0.16 -0.25
N MET A 102 7.89 -0.45 -1.30
CA MET A 102 7.60 0.52 -2.35
C MET A 102 6.74 1.66 -1.81
N LEU A 103 5.70 1.36 -1.03
CA LEU A 103 4.86 2.39 -0.40
C LEU A 103 5.70 3.31 0.49
N LEU A 104 6.56 2.75 1.35
CA LEU A 104 7.43 3.54 2.24
C LEU A 104 8.35 4.48 1.45
N GLN A 105 8.94 4.01 0.35
CA GLN A 105 9.75 4.85 -0.54
C GLN A 105 8.93 5.97 -1.18
N LEU A 106 7.72 5.67 -1.68
CA LEU A 106 6.82 6.68 -2.24
C LEU A 106 6.52 7.78 -1.20
N LEU A 107 6.19 7.38 0.02
CA LEU A 107 5.88 8.33 1.09
C LEU A 107 7.09 9.20 1.43
N SER A 108 8.29 8.62 1.51
CA SER A 108 9.52 9.40 1.70
C SER A 108 9.77 10.36 0.53
N LEU A 109 9.64 9.91 -0.71
CA LEU A 109 9.82 10.76 -1.89
C LEU A 109 8.81 11.91 -1.95
N ALA A 110 7.56 11.67 -1.56
CA ALA A 110 6.54 12.71 -1.49
C ALA A 110 6.84 13.81 -0.46
N THR A 111 7.68 13.54 0.55
CA THR A 111 8.14 14.59 1.49
C THR A 111 9.24 15.47 0.92
N THR A 112 10.04 14.97 -0.02
CA THR A 112 11.16 15.71 -0.63
C THR A 112 10.82 16.29 -2.00
N ASP A 113 9.89 15.67 -2.72
CA ASP A 113 9.39 16.07 -4.04
C ASP A 113 7.85 15.90 -4.09
N PRO A 114 7.12 16.77 -3.37
CA PRO A 114 5.66 16.71 -3.28
C PRO A 114 4.96 17.03 -4.61
N GLU A 115 5.57 17.83 -5.49
CA GLU A 115 5.00 18.14 -6.81
C GLU A 115 4.90 16.87 -7.66
N GLN A 116 5.93 16.01 -7.61
CA GLN A 116 5.95 14.78 -8.39
C GLN A 116 5.18 13.62 -7.75
N TYR A 117 5.22 13.46 -6.41
CA TYR A 117 4.71 12.26 -5.74
C TYR A 117 3.55 12.51 -4.76
N GLY A 118 3.25 13.77 -4.42
CA GLY A 118 2.32 14.12 -3.35
C GLY A 118 0.91 13.58 -3.56
N ASN A 119 0.34 13.78 -4.76
CA ASN A 119 -1.01 13.32 -5.08
C ASN A 119 -1.12 11.79 -5.01
N LEU A 120 -0.17 11.08 -5.62
CA LEU A 120 -0.13 9.61 -5.62
C LEU A 120 0.03 9.05 -4.19
N ALA A 121 0.90 9.66 -3.38
CA ALA A 121 1.09 9.29 -1.99
C ALA A 121 -0.20 9.48 -1.17
N ALA A 122 -0.86 10.63 -1.31
CA ALA A 122 -2.10 10.94 -0.62
C ALA A 122 -3.23 9.95 -1.00
N GLU A 123 -3.41 9.67 -2.28
CA GLU A 123 -4.39 8.70 -2.77
C GLU A 123 -4.12 7.29 -2.22
N THR A 124 -2.85 6.87 -2.24
CA THR A 124 -2.48 5.52 -1.75
C THR A 124 -2.75 5.36 -0.25
N VAL A 125 -2.52 6.40 0.55
CA VAL A 125 -2.89 6.41 1.97
C VAL A 125 -4.41 6.37 2.14
N GLU A 126 -5.14 7.18 1.38
CA GLU A 126 -6.59 7.29 1.51
C GLU A 126 -7.30 5.96 1.21
N VAL A 127 -6.84 5.22 0.19
CA VAL A 127 -7.40 3.91 -0.16
C VAL A 127 -7.27 2.88 0.97
N MET A 128 -6.27 3.00 1.84
CA MET A 128 -6.16 2.16 3.03
C MET A 128 -6.98 2.70 4.20
N VAL A 129 -7.02 4.02 4.40
CA VAL A 129 -7.71 4.64 5.55
C VAL A 129 -9.23 4.57 5.43
N ALA A 130 -9.78 4.79 4.23
CA ALA A 130 -11.23 4.90 4.05
C ALA A 130 -12.02 3.62 4.41
N PRO A 131 -11.62 2.39 3.98
CA PRO A 131 -12.36 1.16 4.33
C PRO A 131 -12.31 0.86 5.83
N ILE A 132 -11.16 1.13 6.46
CA ILE A 132 -10.96 0.94 7.90
C ILE A 132 -11.80 1.95 8.69
N ALA A 133 -11.86 3.20 8.25
CA ALA A 133 -12.73 4.20 8.86
C ALA A 133 -14.21 3.81 8.73
N ALA A 134 -14.62 3.24 7.59
CA ALA A 134 -15.98 2.72 7.42
C ALA A 134 -16.29 1.58 8.40
N ALA A 135 -15.32 0.69 8.68
CA ALA A 135 -15.47 -0.33 9.72
C ALA A 135 -15.71 0.27 11.10
N TYR A 136 -14.93 1.27 11.51
CA TYR A 136 -15.18 1.97 12.78
C TYR A 136 -16.55 2.66 12.82
N VAL A 137 -17.03 3.22 11.71
CA VAL A 137 -18.39 3.80 11.65
C VAL A 137 -19.45 2.73 11.83
N ARG A 138 -19.30 1.55 11.21
CA ARG A 138 -20.22 0.40 11.42
C ARG A 138 -20.27 -0.06 12.87
N LEU A 139 -19.17 0.08 13.60
CA LEU A 139 -19.07 -0.22 15.03
C LEU A 139 -19.59 0.91 15.94
N GLY A 140 -20.17 1.98 15.37
CA GLY A 140 -20.83 3.05 16.11
C GLY A 140 -19.95 4.25 16.44
N HIS A 141 -18.70 4.32 15.95
CA HIS A 141 -17.87 5.50 16.18
C HIS A 141 -18.31 6.69 15.30
N PRO A 142 -18.29 7.92 15.83
CA PRO A 142 -18.49 9.12 15.03
C PRO A 142 -17.48 9.21 13.88
N PRO A 143 -17.86 9.72 12.69
CA PRO A 143 -16.99 9.73 11.51
C PRO A 143 -15.59 10.32 11.71
N GLN A 144 -15.49 11.43 12.47
CA GLN A 144 -14.20 12.07 12.76
C GLN A 144 -13.30 11.16 13.61
N ARG A 145 -13.88 10.51 14.62
CA ARG A 145 -13.15 9.57 15.49
C ARG A 145 -12.78 8.29 14.74
N ALA A 146 -13.69 7.78 13.91
CA ALA A 146 -13.43 6.64 13.04
C ALA A 146 -12.24 6.87 12.11
N ARG A 147 -12.17 8.05 11.47
CA ARG A 147 -11.06 8.44 10.59
C ARG A 147 -9.74 8.58 11.35
N ALA A 148 -9.78 9.17 12.55
CA ALA A 148 -8.59 9.28 13.41
C ALA A 148 -8.07 7.89 13.85
N ARG A 149 -8.97 6.97 14.24
CA ARG A 149 -8.63 5.57 14.60
C ARG A 149 -8.03 4.80 13.43
N ALA A 150 -8.66 4.89 12.26
CA ALA A 150 -8.14 4.28 11.04
C ALA A 150 -6.74 4.82 10.70
N THR A 151 -6.54 6.13 10.83
CA THR A 151 -5.24 6.78 10.61
C THR A 151 -4.18 6.28 11.58
N LEU A 152 -4.53 6.16 12.87
CA LEU A 152 -3.64 5.65 13.92
C LEU A 152 -3.22 4.21 13.62
N LEU A 153 -4.18 3.33 13.29
CA LEU A 153 -3.91 1.93 12.97
C LEU A 153 -3.02 1.80 11.73
N VAL A 154 -3.40 2.41 10.61
CA VAL A 154 -2.65 2.32 9.33
C VAL A 154 -1.25 2.91 9.47
N SER A 155 -1.15 4.13 10.01
CA SER A 155 0.14 4.81 10.12
C SER A 155 1.05 4.15 11.15
N GLY A 156 0.48 3.65 12.26
CA GLY A 156 1.21 2.93 13.29
C GLY A 156 1.77 1.60 12.79
N LEU A 157 0.94 0.75 12.16
CA LEU A 157 1.41 -0.51 11.56
C LEU A 157 2.45 -0.26 10.47
N ARG A 158 2.28 0.78 9.65
CA ARG A 158 3.29 1.15 8.65
C ARG A 158 4.62 1.56 9.28
N GLY A 159 4.59 2.35 10.35
CA GLY A 159 5.78 2.74 11.10
C GLY A 159 6.51 1.54 11.69
N LEU A 160 5.76 0.58 12.26
CA LEU A 160 6.31 -0.67 12.78
C LEU A 160 6.92 -1.56 11.68
N CYS A 161 6.32 -1.58 10.48
CA CYS A 161 6.93 -2.24 9.32
C CYS A 161 8.26 -1.59 8.96
N GLN A 162 8.31 -0.26 8.88
CA GLN A 162 9.55 0.45 8.58
C GLN A 162 10.63 0.19 9.62
N ASP A 163 10.28 0.19 10.90
CA ASP A 163 11.18 -0.19 11.99
C ASP A 163 11.73 -1.61 11.79
N ARG A 164 10.84 -2.60 11.60
CA ARG A 164 11.23 -4.00 11.35
C ARG A 164 12.20 -4.14 10.18
N LEU A 165 11.95 -3.41 9.09
CA LEU A 165 12.77 -3.45 7.88
C LEU A 165 14.20 -2.93 8.11
N VAL A 166 14.37 -1.99 9.05
CA VAL A 166 15.65 -1.36 9.37
C VAL A 166 16.39 -2.12 10.47
N THR A 167 15.67 -2.56 11.52
CA THR A 167 16.27 -3.16 12.71
C THR A 167 16.31 -4.68 12.67
N HIS A 168 15.50 -5.30 11.81
CA HIS A 168 15.28 -6.76 11.75
C HIS A 168 14.77 -7.39 13.06
N ASP A 169 14.31 -6.57 14.01
CA ASP A 169 13.78 -7.03 15.30
C ASP A 169 12.31 -7.44 15.17
N ILE A 170 12.09 -8.69 14.75
CA ILE A 170 10.76 -9.24 14.50
C ILE A 170 9.94 -9.29 15.79
N ALA A 171 10.51 -9.83 16.88
CA ALA A 171 9.79 -10.04 18.13
C ALA A 171 9.29 -8.73 18.75
N ARG A 172 10.14 -7.69 18.82
CA ARG A 172 9.73 -6.38 19.35
C ARG A 172 8.66 -5.73 18.51
N THR A 173 8.78 -5.80 17.18
CA THR A 173 7.82 -5.17 16.27
C THR A 173 6.48 -5.92 16.21
N ASP A 174 6.47 -7.26 16.37
CA ASP A 174 5.21 -8.01 16.52
C ASP A 174 4.52 -7.69 17.84
N ALA A 175 5.27 -7.61 18.94
CA ALA A 175 4.71 -7.24 20.24
C ALA A 175 4.09 -5.83 20.21
N ALA A 176 4.79 -4.87 19.59
CA ALA A 176 4.27 -3.51 19.42
C ALA A 176 3.03 -3.45 18.51
N ALA A 177 3.00 -4.25 17.43
CA ALA A 177 1.84 -4.33 16.55
C ALA A 177 0.62 -4.90 17.29
N HIS A 178 0.79 -5.95 18.10
CA HIS A 178 -0.28 -6.48 18.95
C HIS A 178 -0.85 -5.42 19.89
N LEU A 179 0.01 -4.67 20.60
CA LEU A 179 -0.43 -3.60 21.50
C LEU A 179 -1.19 -2.49 20.76
N LEU A 180 -0.72 -2.11 19.56
CA LEU A 180 -1.41 -1.13 18.72
C LEU A 180 -2.79 -1.63 18.29
N ILE A 181 -2.89 -2.90 17.89
CA ILE A 181 -4.14 -3.53 17.46
C ILE A 181 -5.14 -3.58 18.63
N GLU A 182 -4.71 -4.01 19.83
CA GLU A 182 -5.57 -4.03 21.02
C GLU A 182 -6.06 -2.62 21.39
N GLY A 183 -5.17 -1.61 21.39
CA GLY A 183 -5.58 -0.23 21.64
C GLY A 183 -6.55 0.33 20.58
N ALA A 184 -6.48 -0.18 19.35
CA ALA A 184 -7.36 0.24 18.26
C ALA A 184 -8.79 -0.29 18.45
N VAL A 185 -8.95 -1.48 19.03
CA VAL A 185 -10.23 -2.17 19.24
C VAL A 185 -10.88 -1.85 20.59
N ASP A 186 -10.11 -1.54 21.63
CA ASP A 186 -10.62 -1.44 23.01
C ASP A 186 -11.27 -0.09 23.38
N ALA A 187 -11.04 0.96 22.59
CA ALA A 187 -11.55 2.28 22.95
C ALA A 187 -12.98 2.51 22.42
N THR A 188 -13.92 1.71 22.91
CA THR A 188 -15.29 2.16 23.14
C THR A 188 -15.24 3.25 24.21
N ASP A 189 -15.42 4.51 23.80
CA ASP A 189 -15.89 5.57 24.70
C ASP A 189 -17.41 5.63 24.60
#